data_AF-A0A3D0G4F7-F1
#
_entry.id   AF-A0A3D0G4F7-F1
#
_cell.length_a   1.000
_cell.length_b   1.000
_cell.length_c   1.000
_cell.angle_alpha   90.00
_cell.angle_beta   90.00
_cell.angle_gamma   90.00
#
_symmetry.space_group_name_H-M   'P 1'
#
loop_
_entity.id
_entity.type
_entity.pdbx_description
1 polymer ?
#
loop_
_entity_poly.entity_id
_entity_poly.type
_entity_poly.pdbx_seq_one_letter_code
_entity_poly.pdbx_strand_id
1 'polypeptide(L)'
;MSKTSDNPADPFKKALAEATKVLANDTELNVTYTVDPSGTSGDTMRLPQVTRRMTQEEVLLARGTADALAMRRKFHDGPTHARFAPSGDMARAIYEAMETARCEAMGARVMPGTASNIDHKIADEAVRKGYLGITQQTDAPLAEAAGYFVRQAATGRDLPPGASHVLDLWRDFIEGQAGATMEDLQDKLSDQTEFARFTRRVIEDLGYGDQLGDDPDYDDEDQDEAEEDDQEQEEEQGEEEASDDQDDDEGATAEQEQEQEQDESEAQVSMDELADDEMGDEAEMPEADAPLDPPPPPPASEADPNYTVYLDT
;
A
#
# COMPACT_ATOMS: atom_id res chain seq x y z
N MET A 1 5.49 -34.69 21.22
CA MET A 1 5.13 -34.33 19.84
C MET A 1 3.99 -33.35 19.93
N SER A 2 4.27 -32.06 19.71
CA SER A 2 3.24 -31.02 19.68
C SER A 2 2.22 -31.39 18.61
N LYS A 3 0.94 -31.51 18.97
CA LYS A 3 -0.12 -31.64 17.96
C LYS A 3 -0.10 -30.33 17.18
N THR A 4 0.34 -30.37 15.93
CA THR A 4 0.13 -29.28 14.98
C THR A 4 -1.34 -28.91 15.08
N SER A 5 -1.64 -27.72 15.59
CA SER A 5 -3.01 -27.23 15.63
C SER A 5 -3.47 -27.16 14.18
N ASP A 6 -4.41 -28.02 13.79
CA ASP A 6 -4.93 -28.05 12.43
C ASP A 6 -5.86 -26.84 12.28
N ASN A 7 -5.27 -25.67 12.01
CA ASN A 7 -6.01 -24.47 11.70
C ASN A 7 -6.42 -24.57 10.23
N PRO A 8 -7.73 -24.64 9.92
CA PRO A 8 -8.20 -24.77 8.54
C PRO A 8 -7.75 -23.60 7.64
N ALA A 9 -7.40 -22.46 8.22
CA ALA A 9 -6.89 -21.31 7.48
C ALA A 9 -5.44 -21.47 7.00
N ASP A 10 -4.63 -22.36 7.59
CA ASP A 10 -3.20 -22.46 7.28
C ASP A 10 -2.94 -22.96 5.84
N PRO A 11 -3.62 -24.00 5.32
CA PRO A 11 -3.50 -24.39 3.92
C PRO A 11 -3.90 -23.25 2.96
N PHE A 12 -4.96 -22.51 3.29
CA PHE A 12 -5.41 -21.36 2.50
C PHE A 12 -4.36 -20.26 2.49
N LYS A 13 -3.85 -19.86 3.66
CA LYS A 13 -2.80 -18.84 3.79
C LYS A 13 -1.53 -19.23 3.04
N LYS A 14 -1.15 -20.51 3.08
CA LYS A 14 -0.01 -20.99 2.31
C LYS A 14 -0.26 -20.90 0.80
N ALA A 15 -1.43 -21.34 0.34
CA ALA A 15 -1.78 -21.28 -1.08
C ALA A 15 -1.87 -19.83 -1.59
N LEU A 16 -2.49 -18.94 -0.80
CA LEU A 16 -2.60 -17.52 -1.14
C LEU A 16 -1.21 -16.87 -1.22
N ALA A 17 -0.32 -17.16 -0.28
CA ALA A 17 1.04 -16.64 -0.30
C ALA A 17 1.80 -17.05 -1.57
N GLU A 18 1.79 -18.33 -1.92
CA GLU A 18 2.47 -18.83 -3.13
C GLU A 18 1.84 -18.27 -4.42
N ALA A 19 0.52 -18.17 -4.48
CA ALA A 19 -0.16 -17.51 -5.60
C ALA A 19 0.26 -16.04 -5.72
N THR A 20 0.33 -15.31 -4.60
CA THR A 20 0.74 -13.90 -4.55
C THR A 20 2.15 -13.70 -5.11
N LYS A 21 3.11 -14.55 -4.73
CA LYS A 21 4.49 -14.51 -5.26
C LYS A 21 4.52 -14.68 -6.78
N VAL A 22 3.77 -15.65 -7.30
CA VAL A 22 3.68 -15.91 -8.74
C VAL A 22 3.02 -14.73 -9.46
N LEU A 23 1.93 -14.19 -8.89
CA LEU A 23 1.22 -13.03 -9.44
C LEU A 23 2.11 -11.78 -9.48
N ALA A 24 2.91 -11.55 -8.43
CA ALA A 24 3.86 -10.45 -8.31
C ALA A 24 5.10 -10.63 -9.19
N ASN A 25 5.32 -11.84 -9.73
CA ASN A 25 6.55 -12.24 -10.42
C ASN A 25 7.81 -12.08 -9.55
N ASP A 26 7.69 -12.41 -8.27
CA ASP A 26 8.74 -12.25 -7.26
C ASP A 26 8.75 -13.49 -6.34
N THR A 27 9.74 -14.37 -6.54
CA THR A 27 9.85 -15.63 -5.78
C THR A 27 10.42 -15.45 -4.39
N GLU A 28 11.11 -14.34 -4.14
CA GLU A 28 11.76 -14.03 -2.85
C GLU A 28 10.84 -13.22 -1.93
N LEU A 29 9.73 -12.71 -2.46
CA LEU A 29 8.70 -12.01 -1.70
C LEU A 29 8.21 -12.81 -0.48
N ASN A 30 8.37 -12.22 0.70
CA ASN A 30 7.90 -12.78 1.96
C ASN A 30 6.47 -12.33 2.24
N VAL A 31 5.54 -13.28 2.31
CA VAL A 31 4.13 -12.99 2.61
C VAL A 31 3.84 -13.30 4.08
N THR A 32 3.38 -12.31 4.82
CA THR A 32 2.96 -12.43 6.21
C THR A 32 1.50 -12.00 6.38
N TYR A 33 0.88 -12.39 7.49
CA TYR A 33 -0.52 -12.08 7.78
C TYR A 33 -0.61 -11.24 9.05
N THR A 34 -1.39 -10.17 9.02
CA THR A 34 -1.50 -9.22 10.13
C THR A 34 -2.93 -8.73 10.34
N VAL A 35 -3.22 -8.28 11.57
CA VAL A 35 -4.43 -7.52 11.92
C VAL A 35 -4.28 -6.02 11.60
N ASP A 36 -3.04 -5.55 11.44
CA ASP A 36 -2.71 -4.17 11.09
C ASP A 36 -3.01 -3.87 9.61
N PRO A 37 -2.95 -2.58 9.19
CA PRO A 37 -3.09 -2.23 7.79
C PRO A 37 -2.12 -3.01 6.89
N SER A 38 -2.71 -3.63 5.86
CA SER A 38 -1.99 -4.37 4.84
C SER A 38 -1.15 -3.44 3.97
N GLY A 39 -0.08 -3.98 3.40
CA GLY A 39 0.84 -3.20 2.57
C GLY A 39 2.13 -3.95 2.28
N THR A 40 3.02 -3.31 1.52
CA THR A 40 4.33 -3.86 1.17
C THR A 40 5.42 -2.99 1.79
N SER A 41 6.45 -3.62 2.34
CA SER A 41 7.60 -2.96 2.95
C SER A 41 8.86 -3.74 2.57
N GLY A 42 9.69 -3.17 1.68
CA GLY A 42 10.79 -3.91 1.05
C GLY A 42 10.27 -5.19 0.39
N ASP A 43 10.88 -6.32 0.74
CA ASP A 43 10.51 -7.64 0.22
C ASP A 43 9.48 -8.37 1.09
N THR A 44 8.80 -7.67 2.00
CA THR A 44 7.73 -8.23 2.83
C THR A 44 6.37 -7.64 2.46
N MET A 45 5.42 -8.51 2.10
CA MET A 45 4.02 -8.18 1.85
C MET A 45 3.16 -8.66 3.01
N ARG A 46 2.47 -7.73 3.67
CA ARG A 46 1.54 -8.00 4.77
C ARG A 46 0.11 -8.06 4.23
N LEU A 47 -0.53 -9.20 4.39
CA LEU A 47 -1.92 -9.47 4.01
C LEU A 47 -2.85 -9.48 5.23
N PRO A 48 -4.17 -9.26 5.04
CA PRO A 48 -5.14 -9.34 6.12
C PRO A 48 -5.17 -10.72 6.76
N GLN A 49 -5.27 -10.75 8.09
CA GLN A 49 -5.40 -11.99 8.84
C GLN A 49 -6.71 -12.71 8.51
N VAL A 50 -6.61 -14.01 8.20
CA VAL A 50 -7.79 -14.89 8.08
C VAL A 50 -7.93 -15.73 9.33
N THR A 51 -9.09 -15.66 9.97
CA THR A 51 -9.37 -16.40 11.21
C THR A 51 -9.64 -17.88 10.92
N ARG A 52 -9.70 -18.69 11.98
CA ARG A 52 -10.08 -20.11 11.85
C ARG A 52 -11.47 -20.31 11.24
N ARG A 53 -12.35 -19.29 11.29
CA ARG A 53 -13.72 -19.37 10.75
C ARG A 53 -13.74 -19.29 9.23
N MET A 54 -12.72 -18.66 8.62
CA MET A 54 -12.60 -18.49 7.17
C MET A 54 -13.93 -18.03 6.54
N THR A 55 -14.50 -16.96 7.07
CA THR A 55 -15.75 -16.45 6.49
C THR A 55 -15.49 -16.04 5.04
N GLN A 56 -16.55 -16.06 4.23
CA GLN A 56 -16.43 -15.69 2.82
C GLN A 56 -15.84 -14.27 2.67
N GLU A 57 -16.25 -13.34 3.53
CA GLU A 57 -15.75 -11.96 3.54
C GLU A 57 -14.25 -11.89 3.86
N GLU A 58 -13.77 -12.61 4.87
CA GLU A 58 -12.34 -12.67 5.22
C GLU A 58 -11.49 -13.23 4.06
N VAL A 59 -11.98 -14.30 3.44
CA VAL A 59 -11.28 -14.96 2.32
C VAL A 59 -11.21 -14.05 1.10
N LEU A 60 -12.33 -13.40 0.74
CA LEU A 60 -12.38 -12.51 -0.41
C LEU A 60 -11.58 -11.24 -0.17
N LEU A 61 -11.60 -10.67 1.04
CA LEU A 61 -10.78 -9.54 1.41
C LEU A 61 -9.29 -9.87 1.32
N ALA A 62 -8.86 -10.99 1.91
CA ALA A 62 -7.46 -11.42 1.84
C ALA A 62 -6.99 -11.65 0.40
N ARG A 63 -7.82 -12.27 -0.45
CA ARG A 63 -7.52 -12.46 -1.88
C ARG A 63 -7.47 -11.14 -2.64
N GLY A 64 -8.42 -10.25 -2.41
CA GLY A 64 -8.47 -8.94 -3.07
C GLY A 64 -7.28 -8.07 -2.73
N THR A 65 -6.89 -8.05 -1.45
CA THR A 65 -5.68 -7.35 -1.00
C THR A 65 -4.41 -7.97 -1.57
N ALA A 66 -4.31 -9.30 -1.59
CA ALA A 66 -3.18 -10.00 -2.18
C ALA A 66 -3.02 -9.69 -3.67
N ASP A 67 -4.11 -9.79 -4.44
CA ASP A 67 -4.10 -9.50 -5.87
C ASP A 67 -3.73 -8.03 -6.13
N ALA A 68 -4.33 -7.07 -5.41
CA ALA A 68 -4.02 -5.65 -5.57
C ALA A 68 -2.53 -5.35 -5.31
N LEU A 69 -1.98 -5.87 -4.20
CA LEU A 69 -0.57 -5.65 -3.85
C LEU A 69 0.38 -6.37 -4.81
N ALA A 70 0.03 -7.57 -5.28
CA ALA A 70 0.80 -8.30 -6.28
C ALA A 70 0.80 -7.58 -7.63
N MET A 71 -0.35 -7.08 -8.08
CA MET A 71 -0.44 -6.31 -9.33
C MET A 71 0.38 -5.03 -9.24
N ARG A 72 0.34 -4.32 -8.10
CA ARG A 72 1.22 -3.17 -7.86
C ARG A 72 2.68 -3.58 -7.94
N ARG A 73 3.12 -4.62 -7.21
CA ARG A 73 4.51 -5.09 -7.23
C ARG A 73 4.99 -5.45 -8.64
N LYS A 74 4.12 -6.05 -9.48
CA LYS A 74 4.46 -6.50 -10.82
C LYS A 74 4.51 -5.38 -11.87
N PHE A 75 3.56 -4.46 -11.83
CA PHE A 75 3.37 -3.47 -12.89
C PHE A 75 3.92 -2.09 -12.54
N HIS A 76 4.34 -1.86 -11.29
CA HIS A 76 4.87 -0.59 -10.81
C HIS A 76 6.39 -0.58 -10.77
N ASP A 77 6.98 0.35 -11.50
CA ASP A 77 8.37 0.73 -11.43
C ASP A 77 8.54 1.93 -10.48
N GLY A 78 9.17 1.69 -9.33
CA GLY A 78 9.38 2.70 -8.29
C GLY A 78 10.20 3.92 -8.76
N PRO A 79 11.34 3.74 -9.46
CA PRO A 79 12.13 4.84 -9.99
C PRO A 79 11.34 5.75 -10.94
N THR A 80 10.63 5.18 -11.91
CA THR A 80 9.77 5.94 -12.83
C THR A 80 8.67 6.67 -12.07
N HIS A 81 8.02 6.00 -11.11
CA HIS A 81 6.98 6.64 -10.33
C HIS A 81 7.49 7.85 -9.54
N ALA A 82 8.65 7.71 -8.89
CA ALA A 82 9.28 8.77 -8.10
C ALA A 82 9.72 9.96 -8.96
N ARG A 83 10.26 9.71 -10.17
CA ARG A 83 10.67 10.77 -11.12
C ARG A 83 9.52 11.72 -11.47
N PHE A 84 8.31 11.19 -11.67
CA PHE A 84 7.14 11.98 -12.09
C PHE A 84 6.23 12.40 -10.93
N ALA A 85 6.55 12.02 -9.69
CA ALA A 85 5.71 12.28 -8.53
C ALA A 85 5.49 13.79 -8.31
N PRO A 86 4.24 14.25 -8.19
CA PRO A 86 3.95 15.65 -7.87
C PRO A 86 4.44 16.07 -6.49
N SER A 87 4.81 17.35 -6.35
CA SER A 87 5.28 17.91 -5.08
C SER A 87 4.15 18.22 -4.09
N GLY A 88 2.99 18.65 -4.57
CA GLY A 88 1.86 19.02 -3.72
C GLY A 88 0.98 17.83 -3.34
N ASP A 89 0.42 17.88 -2.13
CA ASP A 89 -0.26 16.73 -1.52
C ASP A 89 -1.50 16.24 -2.29
N MET A 90 -2.32 17.16 -2.84
CA MET A 90 -3.53 16.74 -3.57
C MET A 90 -3.16 16.14 -4.93
N ALA A 91 -2.25 16.78 -5.66
CA ALA A 91 -1.74 16.24 -6.92
C ALA A 91 -1.09 14.87 -6.72
N ARG A 92 -0.28 14.71 -5.67
CA ARG A 92 0.35 13.44 -5.33
C ARG A 92 -0.66 12.36 -4.96
N ALA A 93 -1.69 12.69 -4.20
CA ALA A 93 -2.76 11.74 -3.87
C ALA A 93 -3.52 11.26 -5.13
N ILE A 94 -3.85 12.16 -6.06
CA ILE A 94 -4.48 11.82 -7.34
C ILE A 94 -3.54 10.91 -8.16
N TYR A 95 -2.27 11.28 -8.24
CA TYR A 95 -1.24 10.52 -8.96
C TYR A 95 -1.09 9.08 -8.43
N GLU A 96 -0.97 8.92 -7.11
CA GLU A 96 -0.87 7.61 -6.46
C GLU A 96 -2.13 6.75 -6.65
N ALA A 97 -3.32 7.36 -6.57
CA ALA A 97 -4.59 6.66 -6.76
C ALA A 97 -4.78 6.19 -8.21
N MET A 98 -4.45 7.04 -9.19
CA MET A 98 -4.51 6.68 -10.61
C MET A 98 -3.48 5.61 -10.97
N GLU A 99 -2.27 5.67 -10.42
CA GLU A 99 -1.24 4.65 -10.63
C GLU A 99 -1.64 3.29 -10.03
N THR A 100 -2.26 3.30 -8.85
CA THR A 100 -2.80 2.07 -8.25
C THR A 100 -3.87 1.47 -9.16
N ALA A 101 -4.80 2.29 -9.66
CA ALA A 101 -5.83 1.84 -10.59
C ALA A 101 -5.24 1.29 -11.91
N ARG A 102 -4.18 1.89 -12.44
CA ARG A 102 -3.46 1.36 -13.62
C ARG A 102 -2.89 -0.03 -13.36
N CYS A 103 -2.18 -0.21 -12.25
CA CYS A 103 -1.59 -1.50 -11.89
C CYS A 103 -2.66 -2.60 -11.78
N GLU A 104 -3.75 -2.31 -11.09
CA GLU A 104 -4.90 -3.22 -10.95
C GLU A 104 -5.55 -3.54 -12.30
N ALA A 105 -5.73 -2.54 -13.16
CA ALA A 105 -6.30 -2.72 -14.50
C ALA A 105 -5.40 -3.56 -15.42
N MET A 106 -4.09 -3.34 -15.38
CA MET A 106 -3.12 -4.16 -16.10
C MET A 106 -3.14 -5.62 -15.63
N GLY A 107 -3.29 -5.81 -14.31
CA GLY A 107 -3.52 -7.12 -13.72
C GLY A 107 -4.78 -7.81 -14.22
N ALA A 108 -5.90 -7.08 -14.24
CA ALA A 108 -7.18 -7.58 -14.71
C ALA A 108 -7.18 -7.97 -16.19
N ARG A 109 -6.42 -7.25 -17.04
CA ARG A 109 -6.25 -7.58 -18.47
C ARG A 109 -5.60 -8.95 -18.68
N VAL A 110 -4.61 -9.30 -17.86
CA VAL A 110 -3.88 -10.58 -17.96
C VAL A 110 -4.59 -11.70 -17.22
N MET A 111 -5.21 -11.38 -16.08
CA MET A 111 -5.87 -12.35 -15.19
C MET A 111 -7.22 -11.81 -14.72
N PRO A 112 -8.31 -12.02 -15.49
CA PRO A 112 -9.61 -11.42 -15.20
C PRO A 112 -10.18 -11.75 -13.81
N GLY A 113 -9.78 -12.89 -13.23
CA GLY A 113 -10.18 -13.28 -11.87
C GLY A 113 -9.69 -12.34 -10.77
N THR A 114 -8.58 -11.61 -10.98
CA THR A 114 -8.08 -10.62 -10.00
C THR A 114 -9.03 -9.43 -9.89
N ALA A 115 -9.69 -9.05 -10.99
CA ALA A 115 -10.62 -7.92 -11.02
C ALA A 115 -11.76 -8.11 -10.01
N SER A 116 -12.33 -9.32 -9.94
CA SER A 116 -13.41 -9.65 -9.00
C SER A 116 -12.93 -9.64 -7.55
N ASN A 117 -11.70 -10.12 -7.28
CA ASN A 117 -11.16 -10.09 -5.92
C ASN A 117 -10.89 -8.65 -5.47
N ILE A 118 -10.35 -7.81 -6.38
CA ILE A 118 -10.12 -6.40 -6.15
C ILE A 118 -11.45 -5.64 -5.96
N ASP A 119 -12.51 -6.01 -6.69
CA ASP A 119 -13.87 -5.46 -6.46
C ASP A 119 -14.32 -5.70 -5.00
N HIS A 120 -14.08 -6.89 -4.44
CA HIS A 120 -14.38 -7.18 -3.04
C HIS A 120 -13.54 -6.35 -2.05
N LYS A 121 -12.24 -6.17 -2.32
CA LYS A 121 -11.39 -5.27 -1.53
C LYS A 121 -11.94 -3.84 -1.54
N ILE A 122 -12.27 -3.30 -2.71
CA ILE A 122 -12.80 -1.93 -2.86
C ILE A 122 -14.14 -1.79 -2.15
N ALA A 123 -15.02 -2.81 -2.25
CA ALA A 123 -16.30 -2.82 -1.57
C ALA A 123 -16.14 -2.75 -0.04
N ASP A 124 -15.24 -3.56 0.53
CA ASP A 124 -14.93 -3.56 1.96
C ASP A 124 -14.34 -2.21 2.42
N GLU A 125 -13.39 -1.66 1.67
CA GLU A 125 -12.81 -0.34 1.95
C GLU A 125 -13.86 0.77 1.91
N ALA A 126 -14.76 0.75 0.92
CA ALA A 126 -15.83 1.72 0.79
C ALA A 126 -16.85 1.65 1.95
N VAL A 127 -17.13 0.44 2.45
CA VAL A 127 -17.96 0.24 3.65
C VAL A 127 -17.26 0.78 4.88
N ARG A 128 -15.98 0.42 5.10
CA ARG A 128 -15.19 0.90 6.25
C ARG A 128 -15.05 2.42 6.28
N LYS A 129 -14.91 3.06 5.11
CA LYS A 129 -14.82 4.51 4.97
C LYS A 129 -16.20 5.20 4.94
N GLY A 130 -17.30 4.46 5.00
CA GLY A 130 -18.66 5.02 5.07
C GLY A 130 -19.11 5.75 3.81
N TYR A 131 -18.55 5.39 2.65
CA TYR A 131 -18.73 6.16 1.40
C TYR A 131 -20.18 6.29 0.95
N LEU A 132 -21.03 5.28 1.17
CA LEU A 132 -22.46 5.38 0.85
C LEU A 132 -23.21 6.44 1.66
N GLY A 133 -22.68 6.85 2.82
CA GLY A 133 -23.29 7.88 3.66
C GLY A 133 -22.93 9.31 3.26
N ILE A 134 -21.98 9.48 2.33
CA ILE A 134 -21.51 10.80 1.90
C ILE A 134 -22.59 11.48 1.05
N THR A 135 -22.84 12.76 1.29
CA THR A 135 -23.84 13.53 0.53
C THR A 135 -23.27 14.78 -0.13
N GLN A 136 -22.17 15.33 0.39
CA GLN A 136 -21.50 16.48 -0.16
C GLN A 136 -20.26 16.04 -0.92
N GLN A 137 -20.02 16.67 -2.07
CA GLN A 137 -18.83 16.40 -2.89
C GLN A 137 -17.53 16.68 -2.11
N THR A 138 -17.50 17.69 -1.23
CA THR A 138 -16.34 18.05 -0.40
C THR A 138 -15.95 16.97 0.61
N ASP A 139 -16.89 16.10 0.99
CA ASP A 139 -16.66 15.02 1.94
C ASP A 139 -16.16 13.75 1.22
N ALA A 140 -16.22 13.71 -0.12
CA ALA A 140 -15.73 12.62 -0.95
C ALA A 140 -14.29 12.89 -1.43
N PRO A 141 -13.34 11.95 -1.23
CA PRO A 141 -11.96 12.15 -1.65
C PRO A 141 -11.82 12.14 -3.18
N LEU A 142 -11.40 13.28 -3.76
CA LEU A 142 -11.19 13.43 -5.21
C LEU A 142 -10.16 12.44 -5.76
N ALA A 143 -9.07 12.19 -5.03
CA ALA A 143 -8.04 11.23 -5.43
C ALA A 143 -8.59 9.82 -5.67
N GLU A 144 -9.42 9.33 -4.74
CA GLU A 144 -10.06 8.02 -4.86
C GLU A 144 -11.06 8.01 -6.03
N ALA A 145 -11.82 9.10 -6.22
CA ALA A 145 -12.72 9.23 -7.36
C ALA A 145 -11.96 9.18 -8.70
N ALA A 146 -10.81 9.85 -8.81
CA ALA A 146 -9.95 9.78 -10.00
C ALA A 146 -9.43 8.36 -10.25
N GLY A 147 -8.99 7.66 -9.20
CA GLY A 147 -8.61 6.24 -9.29
C GLY A 147 -9.77 5.34 -9.74
N TYR A 148 -10.96 5.52 -9.18
CA TYR A 148 -12.17 4.79 -9.57
C TYR A 148 -12.59 5.07 -11.00
N PHE A 149 -12.47 6.32 -11.46
CA PHE A 149 -12.73 6.69 -12.84
C PHE A 149 -11.79 5.93 -13.79
N VAL A 150 -10.48 5.98 -13.53
CA VAL A 150 -9.48 5.25 -14.32
C VAL A 150 -9.77 3.77 -14.33
N ARG A 151 -10.09 3.18 -13.17
CA ARG A 151 -10.41 1.75 -13.06
C ARG A 151 -11.62 1.37 -13.90
N GLN A 152 -12.73 2.10 -13.77
CA GLN A 152 -13.96 1.84 -14.52
C GLN A 152 -13.71 1.97 -16.03
N ALA A 153 -13.03 3.04 -16.45
CA ALA A 153 -12.72 3.28 -17.86
C ALA A 153 -11.74 2.23 -18.42
N ALA A 154 -10.71 1.83 -17.65
CA ALA A 154 -9.69 0.87 -18.06
C ALA A 154 -10.23 -0.55 -18.19
N THR A 155 -11.08 -0.98 -17.25
CA THR A 155 -11.60 -2.35 -17.18
C THR A 155 -12.97 -2.54 -17.80
N GLY A 156 -13.74 -1.47 -17.99
CA GLY A 156 -15.14 -1.51 -18.45
C GLY A 156 -16.10 -2.16 -17.44
N ARG A 157 -15.67 -2.35 -16.18
CA ARG A 157 -16.46 -3.00 -15.14
C ARG A 157 -17.12 -1.96 -14.25
N ASP A 158 -18.33 -2.29 -13.78
CA ASP A 158 -19.01 -1.49 -12.77
C ASP A 158 -18.24 -1.50 -11.45
N LEU A 159 -18.30 -0.37 -10.74
CA LEU A 159 -17.70 -0.23 -9.42
C LEU A 159 -18.64 -0.77 -8.33
N PRO A 160 -18.10 -1.26 -7.21
CA PRO A 160 -18.92 -1.54 -6.03
C PRO A 160 -19.70 -0.30 -5.56
N PRO A 161 -20.87 -0.46 -4.90
CA PRO A 161 -21.80 0.64 -4.64
C PRO A 161 -21.19 1.88 -3.98
N GLY A 162 -20.37 1.72 -2.94
CA GLY A 162 -19.75 2.85 -2.25
C GLY A 162 -18.68 3.57 -3.09
N ALA A 163 -17.92 2.83 -3.90
CA ALA A 163 -16.95 3.42 -4.83
C ALA A 163 -17.63 4.13 -5.99
N SER A 164 -18.70 3.53 -6.56
CA SER A 164 -19.54 4.19 -7.57
C SER A 164 -20.11 5.50 -7.04
N HIS A 165 -20.63 5.51 -5.81
CA HIS A 165 -21.20 6.72 -5.21
C HIS A 165 -20.18 7.85 -5.07
N VAL A 166 -18.96 7.55 -4.62
CA VAL A 166 -17.86 8.54 -4.57
C VAL A 166 -17.53 9.06 -5.96
N LEU A 167 -17.44 8.17 -6.95
CA LEU A 167 -17.18 8.59 -8.32
C LEU A 167 -18.30 9.47 -8.88
N ASP A 168 -19.56 9.12 -8.65
CA ASP A 168 -20.71 9.83 -9.19
C ASP A 168 -20.82 11.27 -8.66
N LEU A 169 -20.35 11.52 -7.42
CA LEU A 169 -20.23 12.88 -6.88
C LEU A 169 -19.20 13.74 -7.64
N TRP A 170 -18.19 13.14 -8.26
CA TRP A 170 -17.10 13.82 -8.96
C TRP A 170 -17.15 13.67 -10.48
N ARG A 171 -18.01 12.79 -11.01
CA ARG A 171 -18.05 12.40 -12.42
C ARG A 171 -18.17 13.60 -13.35
N ASP A 172 -19.19 14.43 -13.16
CA ASP A 172 -19.42 15.62 -14.00
C ASP A 172 -18.23 16.59 -13.97
N PHE A 173 -17.54 16.69 -12.83
CA PHE A 173 -16.35 17.53 -12.69
C PHE A 173 -15.16 16.95 -13.45
N ILE A 174 -14.86 15.66 -13.26
CA ILE A 174 -13.74 14.97 -13.93
C ILE A 174 -13.96 14.95 -15.45
N GLU A 175 -15.15 14.57 -15.92
CA GLU A 175 -15.48 14.54 -17.35
C GLU A 175 -15.48 15.95 -17.96
N GLY A 176 -15.97 16.96 -17.22
CA GLY A 176 -15.99 18.34 -17.68
C GLY A 176 -14.62 19.01 -17.76
N GLN A 177 -13.68 18.64 -16.89
CA GLN A 177 -12.33 19.22 -16.86
C GLN A 177 -11.31 18.42 -17.67
N ALA A 178 -11.27 17.09 -17.49
CA ALA A 178 -10.24 16.21 -18.03
C ALA A 178 -10.77 15.17 -19.03
N GLY A 179 -12.05 15.24 -19.42
CA GLY A 179 -12.68 14.22 -20.28
C GLY A 179 -11.99 14.00 -21.62
N ALA A 180 -11.52 15.07 -22.27
CA ALA A 180 -10.79 14.98 -23.54
C ALA A 180 -9.45 14.23 -23.37
N THR A 181 -8.70 14.54 -22.31
CA THR A 181 -7.45 13.85 -21.99
C THR A 181 -7.71 12.36 -21.72
N MET A 182 -8.80 12.03 -21.04
CA MET A 182 -9.17 10.65 -20.69
C MET A 182 -9.53 9.76 -21.89
N GLU A 183 -9.80 10.30 -23.08
CA GLU A 183 -10.10 9.49 -24.29
C GLU A 183 -8.93 8.57 -24.66
N ASP A 184 -7.69 9.02 -24.43
CA ASP A 184 -6.46 8.29 -24.76
C ASP A 184 -6.03 7.30 -23.65
N LEU A 185 -6.80 7.16 -22.57
CA LEU A 185 -6.43 6.36 -21.39
C LEU A 185 -5.99 4.94 -21.76
N GLN A 186 -6.75 4.27 -22.64
CA GLN A 186 -6.53 2.85 -22.97
C GLN A 186 -5.15 2.57 -23.55
N ASP A 187 -4.63 3.52 -24.34
CA ASP A 187 -3.34 3.43 -25.02
C ASP A 187 -2.17 3.69 -24.06
N LYS A 188 -2.41 4.40 -22.97
CA LYS A 188 -1.37 4.80 -21.99
C LYS A 188 -1.17 3.80 -20.86
N LEU A 189 -2.14 2.92 -20.58
CA LEU A 189 -2.09 2.00 -19.43
C LEU A 189 -0.87 1.05 -19.41
N SER A 190 -0.36 0.64 -20.57
CA SER A 190 0.72 -0.35 -20.68
C SER A 190 2.12 0.21 -20.45
N ASP A 191 2.32 1.52 -20.61
CA ASP A 191 3.60 2.19 -20.42
C ASP A 191 3.49 3.14 -19.23
N GLN A 192 4.23 2.85 -18.16
CA GLN A 192 4.14 3.64 -16.93
C GLN A 192 4.66 5.08 -17.11
N THR A 193 5.67 5.31 -17.95
CA THR A 193 6.18 6.65 -18.22
C THR A 193 5.15 7.46 -18.98
N GLU A 194 4.54 6.88 -20.02
CA GLU A 194 3.45 7.55 -20.74
C GLU A 194 2.24 7.81 -19.84
N PHE A 195 1.88 6.84 -18.98
CA PHE A 195 0.80 7.01 -18.02
C PHE A 195 1.10 8.08 -16.97
N ALA A 196 2.36 8.20 -16.54
CA ALA A 196 2.76 9.23 -15.58
C ALA A 196 2.59 10.63 -16.17
N ARG A 197 3.04 10.85 -17.41
CA ARG A 197 2.80 12.11 -18.15
C ARG A 197 1.32 12.40 -18.33
N PHE A 198 0.56 11.40 -18.77
CA PHE A 198 -0.89 11.46 -18.89
C PHE A 198 -1.55 11.88 -17.56
N THR A 199 -1.13 11.29 -16.45
CA THR A 199 -1.68 11.59 -15.14
C THR A 199 -1.34 13.02 -14.70
N ARG A 200 -0.12 13.49 -14.94
CA ARG A 200 0.26 14.89 -14.70
C ARG A 200 -0.62 15.85 -15.51
N ARG A 201 -0.91 15.51 -16.77
CA ARG A 201 -1.82 16.30 -17.60
C ARG A 201 -3.25 16.32 -17.05
N VAL A 202 -3.77 15.18 -16.61
CA VAL A 202 -5.07 15.10 -15.94
C VAL A 202 -5.11 15.98 -14.68
N ILE A 203 -4.06 15.95 -13.86
CA ILE A 203 -3.97 16.78 -12.64
C ILE A 203 -3.98 18.28 -12.99
N GLU A 204 -3.28 18.68 -14.05
CA GLU A 204 -3.31 20.05 -14.57
C GLU A 204 -4.73 20.44 -15.01
N ASP A 205 -5.39 19.60 -15.81
CA ASP A 205 -6.74 19.84 -16.31
C ASP A 205 -7.77 19.92 -15.17
N LEU A 206 -7.58 19.15 -14.09
CA LEU A 206 -8.40 19.21 -12.86
C LEU A 206 -8.15 20.49 -12.02
N GLY A 207 -7.20 21.35 -12.42
CA GLY A 207 -6.90 22.62 -11.76
C GLY A 207 -5.87 22.54 -10.65
N TYR A 208 -5.08 21.46 -10.58
CA TYR A 208 -4.01 21.25 -9.59
C TYR A 208 -2.62 21.30 -10.21
N GLY A 209 -2.46 21.98 -11.36
CA GLY A 209 -1.18 22.10 -12.07
C GLY A 209 -0.10 22.81 -11.26
N ASP A 210 -0.48 23.74 -10.37
CA ASP A 210 0.43 24.44 -9.45
C ASP A 210 1.09 23.49 -8.42
N GLN A 211 0.51 22.30 -8.21
CA GLN A 211 1.02 21.28 -7.29
C GLN A 211 1.90 20.23 -7.96
N LEU A 212 2.12 20.31 -9.27
CA LEU A 212 2.91 19.31 -10.01
C LEU A 212 4.42 19.40 -9.73
N GLY A 213 4.93 20.58 -9.39
CA GLY A 213 6.37 20.84 -9.33
C GLY A 213 6.98 20.91 -10.73
N ASP A 214 8.29 20.76 -10.80
CA ASP A 214 9.04 20.80 -12.06
C ASP A 214 8.70 19.57 -12.93
N ASP A 215 8.80 19.75 -14.25
CA ASP A 215 8.56 18.67 -15.21
C ASP A 215 9.87 17.92 -15.46
N PRO A 216 9.95 16.63 -15.06
CA PRO A 216 11.20 15.87 -15.10
C PRO A 216 11.68 15.55 -16.52
N ASP A 217 10.91 15.85 -17.56
CA ASP A 217 11.37 15.74 -18.95
C ASP A 217 12.07 17.01 -19.45
N TYR A 218 11.97 18.15 -18.74
CA TYR A 218 12.68 19.38 -19.11
C TYR A 218 14.12 19.42 -18.60
N ASP A 219 14.46 18.68 -17.54
CA ASP A 219 15.80 18.67 -16.92
C ASP A 219 16.83 17.78 -17.65
N ASP A 220 16.41 16.96 -18.63
CA ASP A 220 17.28 16.05 -19.40
C ASP A 220 17.97 16.75 -20.60
N GLU A 221 17.59 17.99 -20.96
CA GLU A 221 18.22 18.72 -22.09
C GLU A 221 19.44 19.57 -21.70
N ASP A 222 19.69 19.83 -20.41
CA ASP A 222 20.75 20.76 -19.94
C ASP A 222 21.86 20.10 -19.07
N GLN A 223 21.83 18.77 -18.85
CA GLN A 223 22.78 18.08 -17.96
C GLN A 223 24.06 17.54 -18.62
N ASP A 224 24.21 17.67 -19.95
CA ASP A 224 25.40 17.18 -20.68
C ASP A 224 26.52 18.22 -20.89
N GLU A 225 26.42 19.45 -20.35
CA GLU A 225 27.44 20.52 -20.55
C GLU A 225 28.16 21.02 -19.28
N ALA A 226 27.97 20.41 -18.10
CA ALA A 226 28.54 20.92 -16.84
C ALA A 226 29.46 19.97 -16.05
N GLU A 227 30.14 19.02 -16.73
CA GLU A 227 31.23 18.22 -16.12
C GLU A 227 32.60 18.54 -16.73
N GLU A 228 32.97 19.82 -16.86
CA GLU A 228 34.39 20.21 -16.89
C GLU A 228 34.54 21.54 -16.12
N ASP A 229 35.41 21.50 -15.10
CA ASP A 229 35.99 22.64 -14.37
C ASP A 229 35.49 22.88 -12.93
N ASP A 230 35.83 21.96 -12.01
CA ASP A 230 36.26 22.35 -10.66
C ASP A 230 37.17 21.28 -10.03
N GLN A 231 38.43 21.24 -10.48
CA GLN A 231 39.54 20.66 -9.72
C GLN A 231 40.62 21.74 -9.63
N GLU A 232 40.66 22.48 -8.52
CA GLU A 232 41.90 23.01 -7.92
C GLU A 232 41.60 23.94 -6.72
N GLN A 233 41.82 23.47 -5.49
CA GLN A 233 42.61 24.10 -4.40
C GLN A 233 42.08 23.77 -2.99
N GLU A 234 42.61 22.69 -2.41
CA GLU A 234 42.82 22.57 -0.96
C GLU A 234 44.28 22.18 -0.72
N GLU A 235 45.07 23.09 -0.16
CA GLU A 235 46.27 22.79 0.64
C GLU A 235 46.78 24.10 1.28
N GLU A 236 46.57 24.30 2.59
CA GLU A 236 47.58 24.85 3.52
C GLU A 236 47.08 24.96 4.98
N GLN A 237 48.02 24.72 5.90
CA GLN A 237 48.02 24.84 7.38
C GLN A 237 47.68 23.52 8.11
N GLY A 238 48.54 22.92 8.95
CA GLY A 238 49.77 23.38 9.61
C GLY A 238 49.75 22.81 11.04
N GLU A 239 50.63 21.85 11.33
CA GLU A 239 50.82 21.23 12.65
C GLU A 239 51.46 22.22 13.64
N GLU A 240 51.06 22.19 14.93
CA GLU A 240 51.97 22.07 16.09
C GLU A 240 51.21 22.04 17.45
N GLU A 241 51.75 21.26 18.37
CA GLU A 241 51.20 20.86 19.67
C GLU A 241 51.50 21.80 20.86
N ALA A 242 50.75 21.57 21.94
CA ALA A 242 51.19 21.44 23.35
C ALA A 242 50.76 22.50 24.40
N SER A 243 49.98 21.96 25.36
CA SER A 243 50.07 22.09 26.83
C SER A 243 49.57 23.32 27.62
N ASP A 244 48.56 22.99 28.45
CA ASP A 244 48.50 23.13 29.93
C ASP A 244 47.85 24.36 30.60
N ASP A 245 47.32 24.08 31.80
CA ASP A 245 46.91 24.93 32.94
C ASP A 245 45.40 25.30 33.16
N GLN A 246 44.79 24.51 34.05
CA GLN A 246 44.18 24.85 35.37
C GLN A 246 43.25 26.08 35.60
N ASP A 247 42.11 25.74 36.23
CA ASP A 247 41.35 26.37 37.34
C ASP A 247 40.87 27.85 37.30
N ASP A 248 39.53 27.99 37.43
CA ASP A 248 38.77 28.87 38.38
C ASP A 248 37.28 28.78 37.96
N ASP A 249 36.37 28.12 38.66
CA ASP A 249 35.76 28.39 39.97
C ASP A 249 34.66 29.49 40.00
N GLU A 250 33.64 29.19 40.79
CA GLU A 250 32.65 30.05 41.43
C GLU A 250 31.39 30.57 40.70
N GLY A 251 30.24 30.09 41.21
CA GLY A 251 28.90 30.63 40.92
C GLY A 251 27.77 29.91 41.68
N ALA A 252 27.84 29.91 43.02
CA ALA A 252 26.90 29.26 43.93
C ALA A 252 25.47 29.85 43.92
N THR A 253 24.44 28.99 44.01
CA THR A 253 23.25 29.21 44.87
C THR A 253 22.76 27.88 45.44
N ALA A 254 22.55 27.89 46.76
CA ALA A 254 22.18 26.78 47.61
C ALA A 254 20.67 26.76 47.93
N GLU A 255 20.26 25.64 48.54
CA GLU A 255 19.01 25.39 49.29
C GLU A 255 17.81 24.92 48.42
N GLN A 256 17.13 23.78 48.65
CA GLN A 256 16.73 23.11 49.90
C GLN A 256 16.23 21.66 49.63
N GLU A 257 16.44 20.76 50.60
CA GLU A 257 15.62 19.57 50.98
C GLU A 257 15.45 18.39 50.00
N GLN A 258 15.39 17.11 50.38
CA GLN A 258 15.88 16.27 51.48
C GLN A 258 15.45 14.82 51.09
N GLU A 259 16.30 13.82 51.32
CA GLU A 259 15.97 12.37 51.46
C GLU A 259 15.45 11.57 50.24
N GLN A 260 16.29 10.70 49.66
CA GLN A 260 16.31 9.26 50.00
C GLN A 260 17.45 8.50 49.31
N GLU A 261 18.16 7.73 50.13
CA GLU A 261 19.26 6.82 49.81
C GLU A 261 18.81 5.54 49.07
N GLN A 262 19.80 4.89 48.42
CA GLN A 262 19.87 3.48 48.01
C GLN A 262 19.02 3.10 46.78
N ASP A 263 19.50 2.42 45.74
CA ASP A 263 20.69 1.58 45.55
C ASP A 263 20.83 1.36 44.03
N GLU A 264 21.95 1.78 43.42
CA GLU A 264 22.29 1.47 42.02
C GLU A 264 23.38 0.41 42.01
N SER A 265 22.99 -0.87 42.04
CA SER A 265 23.75 -1.94 41.40
C SER A 265 22.94 -3.23 41.43
N GLU A 266 22.30 -3.57 40.31
CA GLU A 266 22.14 -4.93 39.77
C GLU A 266 21.04 -4.94 38.69
N ALA A 267 21.42 -4.68 37.44
CA ALA A 267 20.60 -5.00 36.28
C ALA A 267 21.47 -5.26 35.04
N GLN A 268 22.36 -6.26 35.14
CA GLN A 268 22.79 -7.02 33.96
C GLN A 268 22.12 -8.39 34.04
N VAL A 269 20.91 -8.50 33.48
CA VAL A 269 20.28 -9.80 33.20
C VAL A 269 19.52 -9.72 31.88
N SER A 270 20.08 -10.39 30.87
CA SER A 270 19.42 -11.12 29.78
C SER A 270 18.05 -10.61 29.28
N MET A 271 18.08 -9.82 28.20
CA MET A 271 16.91 -9.46 27.39
C MET A 271 16.62 -10.54 26.32
N ASP A 272 16.50 -11.80 26.74
CA ASP A 272 16.20 -12.94 25.84
C ASP A 272 15.10 -13.88 26.40
N GLU A 273 14.41 -13.50 27.49
CA GLU A 273 13.42 -14.39 28.13
C GLU A 273 12.15 -13.67 28.62
N LEU A 274 11.67 -12.66 27.89
CA LEU A 274 10.42 -11.96 28.23
C LEU A 274 9.52 -11.73 27.00
N ALA A 275 9.29 -12.79 26.22
CA ALA A 275 8.34 -12.79 25.10
C ALA A 275 7.30 -13.91 25.17
N ASP A 276 7.13 -14.57 26.34
CA ASP A 276 6.24 -15.74 26.46
C ASP A 276 5.25 -15.68 27.64
N ASP A 277 4.87 -14.49 28.12
CA ASP A 277 3.85 -14.41 29.19
C ASP A 277 2.95 -13.16 29.11
N GLU A 278 2.36 -12.95 27.93
CA GLU A 278 1.17 -12.09 27.78
C GLU A 278 0.04 -12.86 27.07
N MET A 279 -0.33 -14.02 27.62
CA MET A 279 -1.66 -14.60 27.39
C MET A 279 -2.64 -13.93 28.36
N GLY A 280 -3.22 -12.82 27.94
CA GLY A 280 -4.38 -12.22 28.59
C GLY A 280 -5.60 -13.13 28.46
N ASP A 281 -6.25 -13.43 29.58
CA ASP A 281 -7.48 -14.19 29.76
C ASP A 281 -8.51 -14.04 28.61
N GLU A 282 -8.56 -15.03 27.71
CA GLU A 282 -9.74 -15.27 26.89
C GLU A 282 -10.79 -15.97 27.76
N ALA A 283 -11.77 -15.20 28.23
CA ALA A 283 -12.96 -15.75 28.86
C ALA A 283 -13.61 -16.79 27.93
N GLU A 284 -13.65 -18.05 28.38
CA GLU A 284 -14.39 -19.15 27.75
C GLU A 284 -15.86 -18.74 27.56
N MET A 285 -16.20 -18.30 26.36
CA MET A 285 -17.59 -18.17 25.93
C MET A 285 -18.12 -19.56 25.57
N PRO A 286 -19.35 -19.94 25.98
CA PRO A 286 -19.91 -21.26 25.69
C PRO A 286 -19.95 -21.52 24.17
N GLU A 287 -19.46 -22.68 23.73
CA GLU A 287 -19.54 -23.17 22.35
C GLU A 287 -20.98 -23.03 21.82
N ALA A 288 -21.18 -22.07 20.92
CA ALA A 288 -22.35 -22.05 20.06
C ALA A 288 -22.07 -23.02 18.91
N ASP A 289 -22.86 -24.11 18.84
CA ASP A 289 -22.87 -25.10 17.75
C ASP A 289 -22.75 -24.41 16.38
N ALA A 290 -21.55 -24.45 15.80
CA ALA A 290 -21.33 -24.04 14.43
C ALA A 290 -21.92 -25.12 13.51
N PRO A 291 -22.67 -24.77 12.45
CA PRO A 291 -23.19 -25.74 11.51
C PRO A 291 -22.06 -26.59 10.93
N LEU A 292 -22.20 -27.93 11.05
CA LEU A 292 -21.20 -28.93 10.65
C LEU A 292 -21.04 -29.09 9.13
N ASP A 293 -21.81 -28.35 8.33
CA ASP A 293 -21.72 -28.47 6.88
C ASP A 293 -20.66 -27.51 6.31
N PRO A 294 -19.68 -28.03 5.55
CA PRO A 294 -18.70 -27.19 4.88
C PRO A 294 -19.43 -26.23 3.92
N PRO A 295 -18.94 -24.98 3.77
CA PRO A 295 -19.52 -24.06 2.81
C PRO A 295 -19.50 -24.69 1.41
N PRO A 296 -20.50 -24.40 0.57
CA PRO A 296 -20.54 -24.91 -0.79
C PRO A 296 -19.27 -24.51 -1.56
N PRO A 297 -18.77 -25.36 -2.48
CA PRO A 297 -17.57 -25.06 -3.25
C PRO A 297 -17.76 -23.76 -4.04
N PRO A 298 -16.68 -22.97 -4.21
CA PRO A 298 -16.73 -21.74 -4.98
C PRO A 298 -17.15 -22.00 -6.44
N PRO A 299 -17.77 -21.01 -7.11
CA PRO A 299 -18.16 -21.13 -8.51
C PRO A 299 -16.96 -21.38 -9.42
N ALA A 300 -17.21 -21.98 -10.59
CA ALA A 300 -16.18 -22.25 -11.59
C ALA A 300 -15.55 -20.94 -12.12
N SER A 301 -14.26 -21.00 -12.46
CA SER A 301 -13.53 -19.86 -13.02
C SER A 301 -14.09 -19.47 -14.39
N GLU A 302 -14.39 -18.20 -14.61
CA GLU A 302 -14.80 -17.63 -15.90
C GLU A 302 -13.59 -17.24 -16.79
N ALA A 303 -12.35 -17.50 -16.34
CA ALA A 303 -11.15 -17.03 -17.02
C ALA A 303 -10.86 -17.72 -18.37
N ASP A 304 -11.40 -18.92 -18.59
CA ASP A 304 -11.30 -19.63 -19.87
C ASP A 304 -12.68 -20.22 -20.25
N PRO A 305 -13.26 -19.86 -21.41
CA PRO A 305 -14.53 -20.44 -21.87
C PRO A 305 -14.47 -21.96 -22.11
N ASN A 306 -13.28 -22.56 -22.15
CA ASN A 306 -13.08 -24.01 -22.26
C ASN A 306 -12.81 -24.69 -20.90
N TYR A 307 -12.85 -23.96 -19.79
CA TYR A 307 -12.64 -24.54 -18.46
C TYR A 307 -13.79 -25.47 -18.08
N THR A 308 -13.53 -26.78 -18.07
CA THR A 308 -14.50 -27.80 -17.63
C THR A 308 -14.15 -28.31 -16.24
N VAL A 309 -15.07 -28.15 -15.29
CA VAL A 309 -14.94 -28.73 -13.94
C VAL A 309 -15.07 -30.25 -14.05
N TYR A 310 -14.03 -30.96 -13.61
CA TYR A 310 -14.07 -32.41 -13.48
C TYR A 310 -14.85 -32.77 -12.21
N LEU A 311 -16.04 -33.33 -12.38
CA LEU A 311 -16.84 -33.87 -11.27
C LEU A 311 -16.56 -35.38 -11.19
N ASP A 312 -15.90 -35.81 -10.12
CA ASP A 312 -15.86 -37.23 -9.76
C ASP A 312 -17.29 -37.69 -9.49
N THR A 313 -17.77 -38.62 -10.31
CA THR A 313 -18.97 -39.41 -10.03
C THR A 313 -18.57 -40.73 -9.40
#